data_AF-A0A2G2AFE2-F1
#
_entry.id   AF-A0A2G2AFE2-F1
#
_cell.length_a   1.000
_cell.length_b   1.000
_cell.length_c   1.000
_cell.angle_alpha   90.00
_cell.angle_beta   90.00
_cell.angle_gamma   90.00
#
_symmetry.space_group_name_H-M   'P 1'
#
loop_
_entity.id
_entity.type
_entity.pdbx_description
1 polymer ?
#
loop_
_entity_poly.entity_id
_entity_poly.type
_entity_poly.pdbx_seq_one_letter_code
_entity_poly.pdbx_strand_id
1 'polypeptide(L)' 'DEQIHPYLLIECPRITFPFVRRVVSDVTRDGGFPPLNLETIDFLALYRNELARRAAEQRADA' A
#
# COMPACT_ATOMS: atom_id res chain seq x y z
N ASP A 1 18.97 -8.11 7.82
CA ASP A 1 18.10 -7.00 8.27
C ASP A 1 17.76 -5.98 7.19
N GLU A 2 18.71 -5.54 6.36
CA GLU A 2 18.49 -4.51 5.32
C GLU A 2 17.42 -4.87 4.26
N GLN A 3 17.19 -6.17 4.02
CA GLN A 3 16.16 -6.68 3.09
C GLN A 3 14.80 -6.95 3.76
N ILE A 4 14.73 -6.97 5.09
CA ILE A 4 13.47 -7.26 5.82
C ILE A 4 12.49 -6.08 5.65
N HIS A 5 13.02 -4.86 5.71
CA HIS A 5 12.22 -3.65 5.61
C HIS A 5 11.47 -3.51 4.27
N PRO A 6 12.10 -3.70 3.08
CA PRO A 6 11.38 -3.73 1.81
C PRO A 6 10.45 -4.95 1.67
N TYR A 7 10.81 -6.11 2.22
CA TYR A 7 9.96 -7.30 2.16
C TYR A 7 8.62 -7.10 2.90
N LEU A 8 8.66 -6.57 4.13
CA LEU A 8 7.46 -6.32 4.94
C LEU A 8 6.55 -5.24 4.34
N LEU A 9 7.13 -4.23 3.67
CA LEU A 9 6.38 -3.08 3.18
C LEU A 9 5.95 -3.19 1.72
N ILE A 10 6.46 -4.17 0.98
CA ILE A 10 6.11 -4.40 -0.43
C ILE A 10 5.45 -5.77 -0.59
N GLU A 11 6.14 -6.85 -0.22
CA GLU A 11 5.69 -8.20 -0.54
C GLU A 11 4.51 -8.66 0.32
N CYS A 12 4.54 -8.42 1.64
CA CYS A 12 3.40 -8.71 2.51
C CYS A 12 2.10 -8.01 2.05
N PRO A 13 2.07 -6.67 1.86
CA PRO A 13 0.86 -6.00 1.40
C PRO A 13 0.46 -6.41 -0.01
N ARG A 14 1.41 -6.67 -0.92
CA ARG A 14 1.12 -7.18 -2.27
C ARG A 14 0.37 -8.51 -2.25
N ILE A 15 0.70 -9.41 -1.33
CA ILE A 15 0.01 -10.70 -1.15
C ILE A 15 -1.38 -10.49 -0.54
N THR A 16 -1.51 -9.62 0.46
CA THR A 16 -2.79 -9.41 1.16
C THR A 16 -3.78 -8.52 0.40
N PHE A 17 -3.31 -7.64 -0.48
CA PHE A 17 -4.12 -6.62 -1.16
C PHE A 17 -5.28 -7.19 -2.00
N PRO A 18 -5.14 -8.28 -2.76
CA PRO A 18 -6.27 -8.89 -3.48
C PRO A 18 -7.44 -9.27 -2.57
N PHE A 19 -7.15 -9.73 -1.35
CA PHE A 19 -8.17 -10.07 -0.35
C PHE A 19 -8.86 -8.81 0.18
N VAL A 20 -8.07 -7.79 0.54
CA VAL A 20 -8.60 -6.49 0.97
C VAL A 20 -9.51 -5.88 -0.09
N ARG A 21 -9.06 -5.87 -1.36
CA ARG A 21 -9.84 -5.38 -2.50
C ARG A 21 -11.19 -6.09 -2.61
N ARG A 22 -11.20 -7.42 -2.45
CA ARG A 22 -12.45 -8.20 -2.45
C ARG A 22 -13.37 -7.79 -1.30
N VAL A 23 -12.84 -7.73 -0.08
CA VAL A 23 -13.63 -7.34 1.11
C VAL A 23 -14.27 -5.97 0.92
N VAL A 24 -13.54 -4.99 0.38
CA VAL A 24 -14.09 -3.66 0.12
C VAL A 24 -15.21 -3.69 -0.93
N SER A 25 -15.04 -4.49 -2.00
CA SER A 25 -16.07 -4.67 -3.02
C SER A 25 -17.35 -5.30 -2.43
N ASP A 26 -17.18 -6.33 -1.59
CA ASP A 26 -18.29 -7.05 -0.94
C ASP A 26 -19.01 -6.13 0.06
N VAL A 27 -18.28 -5.41 0.92
CA VAL A 27 -18.87 -4.49 1.92
C VAL A 27 -19.62 -3.34 1.26
N THR A 28 -19.10 -2.77 0.19
CA THR A 28 -19.78 -1.65 -0.51
C THR A 28 -21.05 -2.13 -1.21
N ARG A 29 -21.03 -3.32 -1.81
CA ARG A 29 -22.20 -3.97 -2.39
C ARG A 29 -23.26 -4.32 -1.35
N ASP A 30 -22.85 -4.93 -0.24
CA ASP A 30 -23.75 -5.34 0.84
C ASP A 30 -24.37 -4.12 1.54
N GLY A 31 -23.69 -2.98 1.52
CA GLY A 31 -24.22 -1.69 1.94
C GLY A 31 -25.23 -1.06 0.99
N GLY A 32 -25.56 -1.69 -0.14
CA GLY A 32 -26.50 -1.18 -1.14
C GLY A 32 -25.91 -0.13 -2.09
N PHE A 33 -24.60 0.10 -2.06
CA PHE A 33 -23.89 0.97 -2.99
C PHE A 33 -23.38 0.18 -4.20
N PRO A 34 -23.04 0.86 -5.31
CA PRO A 34 -22.28 0.25 -6.38
C PRO A 34 -20.96 -0.34 -5.84
N PRO A 35 -20.55 -1.53 -6.29
CA PRO A 35 -19.33 -2.18 -5.79
C PRO A 35 -18.10 -1.34 -6.11
N LEU A 36 -17.34 -1.00 -5.07
CA LEU A 36 -16.10 -0.25 -5.20
C LEU A 36 -14.96 -1.19 -5.59
N ASN A 37 -14.45 -1.00 -6.80
CA ASN A 37 -13.30 -1.74 -7.31
C ASN A 37 -12.02 -0.92 -7.14
N LEU A 38 -11.27 -1.18 -6.08
CA LEU A 38 -9.99 -0.50 -5.83
C LEU A 38 -9.01 -0.76 -6.96
N GLU A 39 -8.30 0.25 -7.46
CA GLU A 39 -7.25 0.05 -8.44
C GLU A 39 -6.06 -0.76 -7.89
N THR A 40 -5.25 -1.32 -8.78
CA THR A 40 -4.04 -2.04 -8.38
C THR A 40 -3.03 -1.05 -7.82
N ILE A 41 -2.51 -1.32 -6.62
CA ILE A 41 -1.51 -0.47 -5.98
C ILE A 41 -0.10 -0.95 -6.33
N ASP A 42 0.77 -0.04 -6.76
CA ASP A 42 2.21 -0.29 -6.88
C ASP A 42 2.92 0.02 -5.55
N PHE A 43 3.05 -1.01 -4.72
CA PHE A 43 3.72 -0.91 -3.42
C PHE A 43 5.22 -0.61 -3.54
N LEU A 44 5.87 -0.96 -4.66
CA LEU A 44 7.29 -0.65 -4.87
C LEU A 44 7.48 0.85 -5.12
N ALA A 45 6.63 1.46 -5.96
CA ALA A 45 6.64 2.89 -6.18
C ALA A 45 6.33 3.67 -4.90
N LEU A 46 5.34 3.21 -4.12
CA LEU A 46 5.02 3.80 -2.80
C LEU A 46 6.21 3.74 -1.84
N TYR A 47 6.88 2.59 -1.75
CA TYR A 47 8.04 2.43 -0.88
C TYR A 47 9.21 3.36 -1.28
N ARG A 48 9.47 3.49 -2.59
CA ARG A 48 10.50 4.41 -3.10
C ARG A 48 10.18 5.87 -2.79
N ASN A 49 8.93 6.29 -2.97
CA ASN A 49 8.49 7.64 -2.63
C ASN A 49 8.63 7.93 -1.13
N GLU A 50 8.30 6.96 -0.29
CA GLU A 50 8.45 7.08 1.17
C GLU A 50 9.92 7.21 1.58
N LEU A 51 10.83 6.43 0.98
CA LEU A 51 12.27 6.58 1.24
C LEU A 51 12.79 7.96 0.82
N ALA A 52 12.36 8.46 -0.34
CA ALA A 52 12.73 9.79 -0.82
C ALA A 52 12.19 10.89 0.11
N ARG A 53 10.95 10.75 0.60
CA ARG A 53 10.34 11.66 1.58
C ARG A 53 11.14 11.71 2.87
N ARG A 54 11.48 10.55 3.45
CA ARG A 54 12.30 10.47 4.68
C ARG A 54 13.67 11.09 4.50
N ALA A 55 14.32 10.87 3.35
CA ALA A 55 15.62 11.47 3.05
C ALA A 55 15.54 13.00 2.89
N ALA A 56 14.42 13.53 2.39
CA ALA A 56 14.19 14.97 2.29
C ALA A 56 13.90 15.60 3.67
N GLU A 57 13.10 14.95 4.51
CA GLU A 57 12.82 15.38 5.89
C GLU A 57 14.11 15.46 6.72
N GLN A 58 14.98 14.43 6.63
CA GLN A 58 16.27 14.43 7.32
C GLN A 58 17.24 15.53 6.87
N ARG A 59 17.11 16.02 5.63
CA ARG A 59 17.94 17.15 5.12
C ARG A 59 17.38 18.51 5.51
N ALA A 60 16.09 18.61 5.83
CA ALA A 60 15.47 19.85 6.26
C ALA A 60 15.70 20.13 7.75
N ASP A 61 15.91 19.06 8.55
CA ASP A 61 16.17 19.13 9.98
C ASP A 61 17.67 19.28 10.34
N ALA A 62 18.58 19.29 9.35
CA ALA A 62 20.03 19.43 9.50
C ALA A 62 20.54 20.78 8.97
#